data_AF-A0A1L8P8T6-F1
#
_entry.id   AF-A0A1L8P8T6-F1
#
_cell.length_a   1.000
_cell.length_b   1.000
_cell.length_c   1.000
_cell.angle_alpha   90.00
_cell.angle_beta   90.00
_cell.angle_gamma   90.00
#
_symmetry.space_group_name_H-M   'P 1'
#
loop_
_entity.id
_entity.type
_entity.pdbx_description
1 polymer ?
#
loop_
_entity_poly.entity_id
_entity_poly.type
_entity_poly.pdbx_seq_one_letter_code
_entity_poly.pdbx_strand_id
1 'polypeptide(L)'
;MTMDLISNGYIGVIITAAIILVLISVFLRFVPVGLWVTAYFSGVKVSIGTLIGMRLRQVTPHSIIRPLIKATKAGLDLSVNDLEAHYLAGGNVNLVIDALIASHRADIELGFIKAAAIDLAGRNVFEAVQMSVTPKVIVTPDIAAVAKDGIEIIAKAKVTVRANIERLVGGAGEDTIIARVGEGVVTTVGSADKHSDVLENPDMISKTVLGKGLDSGTAFEILSIDIADVDVGRNIGAKLQTEQAEADKNIAQAKAEERRSMAIAQEQEMRAETQKMRARVVEAEAEVPLAMSEALRSGNMGVMDYYKMKNVNADTEMRTSISGQSNKEEE
;
A
#
# COMPACT_ATOMS: atom_id res chain seq x y z
N MET A 1 87.54 18.21 -43.33
CA MET A 1 86.39 17.62 -44.04
C MET A 1 86.25 16.12 -43.72
N THR A 2 86.38 15.74 -42.45
CA THR A 2 86.25 14.33 -42.00
C THR A 2 85.47 14.21 -40.69
N MET A 3 85.12 15.33 -40.05
CA MET A 3 84.34 15.38 -38.81
C MET A 3 82.82 15.42 -39.05
N ASP A 4 82.36 15.89 -40.21
CA ASP A 4 80.93 16.00 -40.53
C ASP A 4 80.31 14.70 -41.07
N LEU A 5 81.10 13.76 -41.59
CA LEU A 5 80.56 12.44 -41.99
C LEU A 5 80.35 11.52 -40.78
N ILE A 6 81.15 11.68 -39.72
CA ILE A 6 81.04 10.86 -38.51
C ILE A 6 79.81 11.28 -37.70
N SER A 7 79.51 12.59 -37.60
CA SER A 7 78.33 13.08 -36.89
C SER A 7 77.01 12.64 -37.56
N ASN A 8 76.95 12.66 -38.90
CA ASN A 8 75.77 12.24 -39.66
C ASN A 8 75.46 10.74 -39.54
N GLY A 9 76.50 9.90 -39.41
CA GLY A 9 76.34 8.46 -39.15
C GLY A 9 75.74 8.17 -37.77
N TYR A 10 76.19 8.86 -36.72
CA TYR A 10 75.63 8.71 -35.38
C TYR A 10 74.20 9.25 -35.28
N ILE A 11 73.88 10.35 -35.96
CA ILE A 11 72.51 10.91 -36.03
C ILE A 11 71.57 9.91 -36.72
N GLY A 12 72.00 9.28 -37.82
CA GLY A 12 71.22 8.24 -38.50
C GLY A 12 70.96 7.00 -37.65
N VAL A 13 71.96 6.54 -36.88
CA VAL A 13 71.80 5.41 -35.94
C VAL A 13 70.87 5.78 -34.78
N ILE A 14 70.96 7.00 -34.23
CA ILE A 14 70.08 7.47 -33.16
C ILE A 14 68.63 7.61 -33.65
N ILE A 15 68.41 8.14 -34.85
CA ILE A 15 67.06 8.25 -35.45
C ILE A 15 66.49 6.85 -35.71
N THR A 16 67.29 5.92 -36.25
CA THR A 16 66.85 4.55 -36.49
C THR A 16 66.53 3.82 -35.19
N ALA A 17 67.37 3.96 -34.17
CA ALA A 17 67.12 3.41 -32.84
C ALA A 17 65.88 4.02 -32.18
N ALA A 18 65.64 5.33 -32.35
CA ALA A 18 64.44 6.00 -31.85
C ALA A 18 63.18 5.50 -32.56
N ILE A 19 63.21 5.30 -33.89
CA ILE A 19 62.09 4.73 -34.66
C ILE A 19 61.80 3.30 -34.21
N ILE A 20 62.83 2.46 -34.01
CA ILE A 20 62.68 1.10 -33.51
C ILE A 20 62.08 1.12 -32.09
N LEU A 21 62.57 2.00 -31.22
CA LEU A 21 62.06 2.13 -29.85
C LEU A 21 60.60 2.60 -29.82
N VAL A 22 60.22 3.51 -30.73
CA VAL A 22 58.82 3.94 -30.90
C VAL A 22 57.95 2.81 -31.42
N LEU A 23 58.40 2.05 -32.43
CA LEU A 23 57.70 0.88 -32.97
C LEU A 23 57.50 -0.20 -31.90
N ILE A 24 58.54 -0.49 -31.13
CA ILE A 24 58.52 -1.42 -30.00
C ILE A 24 57.54 -0.91 -28.93
N SER A 25 57.59 0.37 -28.57
CA SER A 25 56.68 0.97 -27.58
C SER A 25 55.21 0.90 -28.01
N VAL A 26 54.91 1.18 -29.29
CA VAL A 26 53.56 1.04 -29.86
C VAL A 26 53.11 -0.43 -29.86
N PHE A 27 53.99 -1.35 -30.24
CA PHE A 27 53.71 -2.78 -30.24
C PHE A 27 53.45 -3.33 -28.83
N LEU A 28 54.30 -3.01 -27.86
CA LEU A 28 54.13 -3.39 -26.44
C LEU A 28 52.90 -2.75 -25.81
N ARG A 29 52.47 -1.57 -26.27
CA ARG A 29 51.22 -0.95 -25.82
C ARG A 29 49.99 -1.71 -26.35
N PHE A 30 50.07 -2.28 -27.55
CA PHE A 30 48.99 -3.04 -28.18
C PHE A 30 48.91 -4.49 -27.70
N VAL A 31 50.04 -5.14 -27.48
CA VAL A 31 50.10 -6.55 -27.07
C VAL A 31 50.29 -6.66 -25.56
N PRO A 32 49.30 -7.16 -24.80
CA PRO A 32 49.44 -7.35 -23.36
C PRO A 32 50.25 -8.61 -23.04
N VAL A 33 51.57 -8.57 -23.32
CA VAL A 33 52.49 -9.72 -23.14
C VAL A 33 52.47 -10.23 -21.70
N GLY A 34 52.43 -9.34 -20.71
CA GLY A 34 52.37 -9.74 -19.29
C GLY A 34 51.10 -10.52 -18.93
N LEU A 35 49.94 -10.16 -19.51
CA LEU A 35 48.68 -10.87 -19.30
C LEU A 35 48.72 -12.26 -19.94
N TRP A 36 49.30 -12.36 -21.15
CA TRP A 36 49.47 -13.63 -21.85
C TRP A 36 50.36 -14.60 -21.06
N VAL A 37 51.50 -14.14 -20.57
CA VAL A 37 52.41 -14.94 -19.73
C VAL A 37 51.67 -15.45 -18.48
N THR A 38 50.93 -14.57 -17.81
CA THR A 38 50.16 -14.94 -16.60
C THR A 38 49.09 -15.99 -16.91
N ALA A 39 48.39 -15.86 -18.04
CA ALA A 39 47.37 -16.83 -18.47
C ALA A 39 47.98 -18.20 -18.76
N TYR A 40 49.12 -18.23 -19.47
CA TYR A 40 49.84 -19.46 -19.80
C TYR A 40 50.28 -20.23 -18.54
N PHE A 41 50.93 -19.55 -17.59
CA PHE A 41 51.33 -20.17 -16.31
C PHE A 41 50.14 -20.55 -15.42
N SER A 42 49.00 -19.90 -15.61
CA SER A 42 47.78 -20.23 -14.89
C SER A 42 47.06 -21.46 -15.45
N GLY A 43 47.48 -21.99 -16.60
CA GLY A 43 46.87 -23.13 -17.28
C GLY A 43 45.81 -22.75 -18.33
N VAL A 44 45.65 -21.45 -18.61
CA VAL A 44 44.70 -20.96 -19.60
C VAL A 44 45.38 -20.82 -20.96
N LYS A 45 44.99 -21.66 -21.92
CA LYS A 45 45.57 -21.69 -23.27
C LYS A 45 44.96 -20.58 -24.14
N VAL A 46 45.51 -19.38 -24.07
CA VAL A 46 45.09 -18.25 -24.92
C VAL A 46 46.20 -17.86 -25.88
N SER A 47 45.86 -17.69 -27.16
CA SER A 47 46.80 -17.24 -28.19
C SER A 47 47.00 -15.73 -28.13
N ILE A 48 48.18 -15.25 -28.53
CA ILE A 48 48.46 -13.80 -28.66
C ILE A 48 47.51 -13.16 -29.67
N GLY A 49 47.15 -13.88 -30.74
CA GLY A 49 46.17 -13.45 -31.73
C GLY A 49 44.78 -13.21 -31.14
N THR A 50 44.34 -14.03 -30.17
CA THR A 50 43.06 -13.85 -29.47
C THR A 50 43.06 -12.56 -28.66
N LEU A 51 44.15 -12.24 -27.96
CA LEU A 51 44.26 -11.01 -27.15
C LEU A 51 44.26 -9.74 -28.01
N ILE A 52 44.89 -9.81 -29.19
CA ILE A 52 44.83 -8.73 -30.18
C ILE A 52 43.41 -8.61 -30.75
N GLY A 53 42.78 -9.75 -31.08
CA GLY A 53 41.40 -9.82 -31.55
C GLY A 53 40.38 -9.23 -30.58
N MET A 54 40.54 -9.46 -29.28
CA MET A 54 39.71 -8.84 -28.22
C MET A 54 39.76 -7.30 -28.32
N ARG A 55 40.95 -6.72 -28.46
CA ARG A 55 41.09 -5.26 -28.58
C ARG A 55 40.45 -4.71 -29.85
N LEU A 56 40.55 -5.42 -30.98
CA LEU A 56 39.88 -5.04 -32.23
C LEU A 56 38.36 -5.06 -32.09
N ARG A 57 37.82 -5.98 -31.28
CA ARG A 57 36.39 -6.09 -30.94
C ARG A 57 35.97 -5.17 -29.78
N GLN A 58 36.81 -4.22 -29.38
CA GLN A 58 36.58 -3.31 -28.24
C GLN A 58 36.34 -4.01 -26.89
N VAL A 59 36.82 -5.24 -26.73
CA VAL A 59 36.79 -5.97 -25.45
C VAL A 59 38.11 -5.75 -24.73
N THR A 60 38.05 -5.36 -23.46
CA THR A 60 39.26 -5.21 -22.63
C THR A 60 39.78 -6.60 -22.25
N PRO A 61 40.96 -7.05 -22.73
CA PRO A 61 41.44 -8.41 -22.47
C PRO A 61 41.58 -8.71 -20.98
N HIS A 62 41.86 -7.69 -20.18
CA HIS A 62 42.03 -7.84 -18.75
C HIS A 62 40.77 -8.30 -18.01
N SER A 63 39.62 -7.79 -18.43
CA SER A 63 38.31 -8.07 -17.83
C SER A 63 37.81 -9.48 -18.15
N ILE A 64 38.40 -10.16 -19.13
CA ILE A 64 38.05 -11.53 -19.52
C ILE A 64 39.05 -12.53 -18.95
N ILE A 65 40.35 -12.29 -19.17
CA ILE A 65 41.41 -13.25 -18.85
C ILE A 65 41.57 -13.44 -17.33
N ARG A 66 41.47 -12.37 -16.54
CA ARG A 66 41.59 -12.50 -15.07
C ARG A 66 40.46 -13.36 -14.48
N PRO A 67 39.17 -13.10 -14.77
CA PRO A 67 38.10 -14.01 -14.34
C PRO A 67 38.27 -15.43 -14.89
N LEU A 68 38.69 -15.60 -16.14
CA LEU A 68 38.93 -16.94 -16.70
C LEU A 68 40.04 -17.71 -15.95
N ILE A 69 41.11 -17.03 -15.56
CA ILE A 69 42.15 -17.61 -14.70
C ILE A 69 41.56 -18.06 -13.37
N LYS A 70 40.73 -17.23 -12.71
CA LYS A 70 40.05 -17.61 -11.46
C LYS A 70 39.19 -18.86 -11.65
N ALA A 71 38.38 -18.90 -12.70
CA ALA A 71 37.49 -20.02 -13.02
C ALA A 71 38.28 -21.32 -13.24
N THR A 72 39.33 -21.27 -14.06
CA THR A 72 40.20 -22.42 -14.35
C THR A 72 40.89 -22.95 -13.09
N LYS A 73 41.36 -22.05 -12.21
CA LYS A 73 41.95 -22.43 -10.91
C LYS A 73 40.93 -23.00 -9.93
N ALA A 74 39.66 -22.67 -10.10
CA ALA A 74 38.56 -23.24 -9.32
C ALA A 74 38.03 -24.56 -9.90
N GLY A 75 38.60 -25.07 -11.01
CA GLY A 75 38.18 -26.31 -11.65
C GLY A 75 37.02 -26.16 -12.64
N LEU A 76 36.63 -24.93 -12.98
CA LEU A 76 35.58 -24.65 -13.96
C LEU A 76 36.18 -24.57 -15.36
N ASP A 77 35.64 -25.36 -16.30
CA ASP A 77 36.00 -25.28 -17.72
C ASP A 77 35.05 -24.32 -18.44
N LEU A 78 35.57 -23.16 -18.85
CA LEU A 78 34.80 -22.09 -19.49
C LEU A 78 35.49 -21.63 -20.77
N SER A 79 34.69 -21.40 -21.81
CA SER A 79 35.17 -20.88 -23.07
C SER A 79 35.47 -19.39 -22.98
N VAL A 80 36.59 -18.96 -23.57
CA VAL A 80 36.93 -17.54 -23.77
C VAL A 80 35.81 -16.83 -24.54
N ASN A 81 35.22 -17.50 -25.54
CA ASN A 81 34.20 -16.91 -26.40
C ASN A 81 32.90 -16.61 -25.62
N ASP A 82 32.52 -17.44 -24.66
CA ASP A 82 31.30 -17.25 -23.88
C ASP A 82 31.42 -16.05 -22.94
N LEU A 83 32.61 -15.88 -22.33
CA LEU A 83 32.94 -14.73 -21.50
C LEU A 83 32.99 -13.43 -22.32
N GLU A 84 33.57 -13.48 -23.52
CA GLU A 84 33.57 -12.36 -24.46
C GLU A 84 32.14 -11.99 -24.90
N ALA A 85 31.31 -12.98 -25.23
CA ALA A 85 29.92 -12.77 -25.62
C ALA A 85 29.11 -12.12 -24.50
N HIS A 86 29.26 -12.59 -23.26
CA HIS A 86 28.61 -12.00 -22.09
C HIS A 86 29.06 -10.56 -21.83
N TYR A 87 30.36 -10.29 -21.95
CA TYR A 87 30.90 -8.93 -21.82
C TYR A 87 30.35 -7.98 -22.89
N LEU A 88 30.28 -8.44 -24.14
CA LEU A 88 29.72 -7.66 -25.26
C LEU A 88 28.21 -7.43 -25.11
N ALA A 89 27.48 -8.35 -24.46
CA ALA A 89 26.08 -8.17 -24.08
C ALA A 89 25.88 -7.14 -22.95
N GLY A 90 26.97 -6.60 -22.37
CA GLY A 90 26.93 -5.63 -21.28
C GLY A 90 26.91 -6.23 -19.88
N GLY A 91 27.13 -7.54 -19.76
CA GLY A 91 27.15 -8.24 -18.48
C GLY A 91 28.48 -8.12 -17.71
N ASN A 92 28.42 -8.39 -16.42
CA ASN A 92 29.58 -8.39 -15.52
C ASN A 92 30.20 -9.79 -15.41
N VAL A 93 31.22 -10.03 -16.24
CA VAL A 93 31.97 -11.29 -16.27
C VAL A 93 32.57 -11.65 -14.91
N ASN A 94 33.13 -10.69 -14.17
CA ASN A 94 33.77 -11.02 -12.89
C ASN A 94 32.74 -11.48 -11.85
N LEU A 95 31.57 -10.83 -11.79
CA LEU A 95 30.49 -11.20 -10.87
C LEU A 95 29.96 -12.60 -11.16
N VAL A 96 29.71 -12.92 -12.43
CA VAL A 96 29.25 -14.24 -12.87
C VAL A 96 30.25 -15.33 -12.49
N ILE A 97 31.55 -15.09 -12.71
CA ILE A 97 32.58 -16.06 -12.37
C ILE A 97 32.71 -16.26 -10.86
N ASP A 98 32.71 -15.18 -10.08
CA ASP A 98 32.76 -15.27 -8.62
C ASP A 98 31.52 -16.05 -8.10
N ALA A 99 30.35 -15.89 -8.73
CA ALA A 99 29.14 -16.65 -8.43
C ALA A 99 29.25 -18.15 -8.78
N LEU A 100 29.79 -18.48 -9.96
CA LEU A 100 30.01 -19.87 -10.39
C LEU A 100 31.02 -20.61 -9.50
N ILE A 101 32.06 -19.91 -9.04
CA ILE A 101 33.02 -20.47 -8.09
C ILE A 101 32.34 -20.73 -6.74
N ALA A 102 31.51 -19.80 -6.27
CA ALA A 102 30.76 -19.97 -5.04
C ALA A 102 29.75 -21.13 -5.13
N SER A 103 29.04 -21.25 -6.24
CA SER A 103 28.06 -22.33 -6.46
C SER A 103 28.74 -23.69 -6.53
N HIS A 104 29.88 -23.78 -7.23
CA HIS A 104 30.65 -25.02 -7.32
C HIS A 104 31.19 -25.49 -5.96
N ARG A 105 31.64 -24.56 -5.10
CA ARG A 105 32.08 -24.89 -3.73
C ARG A 105 30.93 -25.31 -2.81
N ALA A 106 29.73 -24.83 -3.08
CA ALA A 106 28.53 -25.13 -2.31
C ALA A 106 27.70 -26.30 -2.88
N ASP A 107 28.22 -26.99 -3.91
CA ASP A 107 27.53 -28.08 -4.62
C ASP A 107 26.15 -27.68 -5.19
N ILE A 108 26.05 -26.45 -5.70
CA ILE A 108 24.84 -25.91 -6.33
C ILE A 108 25.00 -25.97 -7.85
N GLU A 109 24.04 -26.59 -8.53
CA GLU A 109 24.01 -26.70 -9.99
C GLU A 109 23.66 -25.35 -10.65
N LEU A 110 24.71 -24.58 -10.98
CA LEU A 110 24.60 -23.32 -11.72
C LEU A 110 25.51 -23.34 -12.94
N GLY A 111 24.90 -23.43 -14.13
CA GLY A 111 25.63 -23.33 -15.40
C GLY A 111 25.92 -21.88 -15.80
N PHE A 112 26.96 -21.68 -16.61
CA PHE A 112 27.37 -20.35 -17.12
C PHE A 112 26.22 -19.62 -17.83
N ILE A 113 25.48 -20.31 -18.70
CA ILE A 113 24.36 -19.73 -19.45
C ILE A 113 23.28 -19.18 -18.50
N LYS A 114 22.98 -19.91 -17.42
CA LYS A 114 21.96 -19.52 -16.43
C LYS A 114 22.46 -18.33 -15.61
N ALA A 115 23.71 -18.37 -15.16
CA ALA A 115 24.34 -17.27 -14.45
C ALA A 115 24.40 -15.98 -15.29
N ALA A 116 24.76 -16.09 -16.57
CA ALA A 116 24.75 -14.99 -17.52
C ALA A 116 23.34 -14.40 -17.72
N ALA A 117 22.32 -15.25 -17.85
CA ALA A 117 20.94 -14.81 -17.97
C ALA A 117 20.44 -14.03 -16.74
N ILE A 118 20.82 -14.47 -15.53
CA ILE A 118 20.50 -13.77 -14.27
C ILE A 118 21.15 -12.38 -14.23
N ASP A 119 22.43 -12.29 -14.59
CA ASP A 119 23.18 -11.03 -14.62
C ASP A 119 22.60 -10.04 -15.65
N LEU A 120 22.29 -10.51 -16.86
CA LEU A 120 21.64 -9.69 -17.91
C LEU A 120 20.22 -9.26 -17.53
N ALA A 121 19.52 -10.03 -16.69
CA ALA A 121 18.23 -9.62 -16.13
C ALA A 121 18.37 -8.53 -15.04
N GLY A 122 19.58 -8.06 -14.75
CA GLY A 122 19.87 -7.03 -13.76
C GLY A 122 19.80 -7.54 -12.32
N ARG A 123 19.94 -8.85 -12.09
CA ARG A 123 19.95 -9.48 -10.76
C ARG A 123 21.38 -9.84 -10.38
N ASN A 124 21.70 -9.70 -9.09
CA ASN A 124 23.02 -10.07 -8.58
C ASN A 124 23.12 -11.60 -8.40
N VAL A 125 23.76 -12.28 -9.36
CA VAL A 125 23.97 -13.74 -9.33
C VAL A 125 24.73 -14.19 -8.10
N PHE A 126 25.76 -13.43 -7.70
CA PHE A 126 26.62 -13.79 -6.58
C PHE A 126 25.84 -13.76 -5.26
N GLU A 127 25.05 -12.71 -5.05
CA GLU A 127 24.18 -12.61 -3.87
C GLU A 127 23.14 -13.73 -3.83
N ALA A 128 22.56 -14.10 -4.98
CA ALA A 128 21.61 -15.20 -5.04
C ALA A 128 22.25 -16.55 -4.66
N VAL A 129 23.46 -16.84 -5.14
CA VAL A 129 24.20 -18.04 -4.73
C VAL A 129 24.51 -18.00 -3.23
N GLN A 130 24.96 -16.85 -2.72
CA GLN A 130 25.26 -16.69 -1.29
C GLN A 130 24.01 -16.91 -0.43
N MET A 131 22.87 -16.36 -0.84
CA MET A 131 21.59 -16.54 -0.15
C MET A 131 21.07 -17.98 -0.25
N SER A 132 21.45 -18.72 -1.29
CA SER A 132 21.15 -20.15 -1.42
C SER A 132 21.88 -20.98 -0.34
N VAL A 133 23.12 -20.63 -0.03
CA VAL A 133 23.94 -21.29 1.01
C VAL A 133 23.59 -20.81 2.41
N THR A 134 23.50 -19.50 2.58
CA THR A 134 23.23 -18.83 3.86
C THR A 134 21.90 -18.09 3.75
N PRO A 135 20.81 -18.62 4.34
CA PRO A 135 19.51 -17.98 4.30
C PRO A 135 19.54 -16.55 4.84
N LYS A 136 18.69 -15.69 4.29
CA LYS A 136 18.52 -14.30 4.71
C LYS A 136 17.19 -14.15 5.44
N VAL A 137 17.18 -13.34 6.49
CA VAL A 137 15.96 -13.00 7.22
C VAL A 137 15.41 -11.69 6.68
N ILE A 138 14.15 -11.71 6.25
CA ILE A 138 13.37 -10.54 5.80
C ILE A 138 12.34 -10.24 6.88
N VAL A 139 12.24 -8.99 7.28
CA VAL A 139 11.25 -8.55 8.29
C VAL A 139 10.08 -7.88 7.56
N THR A 140 8.86 -8.27 7.90
CA THR A 140 7.66 -7.61 7.37
C THR A 140 7.44 -6.27 8.07
N PRO A 141 6.79 -5.30 7.42
CA PRO A 141 6.21 -4.15 8.13
C PRO A 141 5.14 -4.62 9.12
N ASP A 142 4.69 -3.69 9.97
CA ASP A 142 3.63 -3.93 10.94
C ASP A 142 2.31 -4.25 10.22
N ILE A 143 1.82 -5.47 10.40
CA ILE A 143 0.58 -5.93 9.78
C ILE A 143 -0.54 -5.82 10.81
N ALA A 144 -1.44 -4.86 10.61
CA ALA A 144 -2.63 -4.68 11.45
C ALA A 144 -3.81 -5.51 10.91
N ALA A 145 -4.44 -6.28 11.78
CA ALA A 145 -5.64 -7.07 11.49
C ALA A 145 -6.61 -7.04 12.66
N VAL A 146 -7.92 -7.19 12.40
CA VAL A 146 -8.96 -7.14 13.44
C VAL A 146 -9.59 -8.52 13.56
N ALA A 147 -9.62 -9.07 14.78
CA ALA A 147 -10.29 -10.34 15.07
C ALA A 147 -11.82 -10.16 15.12
N LYS A 148 -12.59 -11.24 15.12
CA LYS A 148 -14.08 -11.16 15.12
C LYS A 148 -14.66 -10.51 16.37
N ASP A 149 -13.93 -10.51 17.48
CA ASP A 149 -14.28 -9.78 18.70
C ASP A 149 -14.09 -8.25 18.60
N GLY A 150 -13.58 -7.77 17.47
CA GLY A 150 -13.40 -6.34 17.19
C GLY A 150 -12.11 -5.75 17.75
N ILE A 151 -11.17 -6.57 18.22
CA ILE A 151 -9.88 -6.10 18.73
C ILE A 151 -8.81 -6.16 17.63
N GLU A 152 -8.09 -5.06 17.47
CA GLU A 152 -6.96 -4.92 16.53
C GLU A 152 -5.74 -5.62 17.11
N ILE A 153 -5.06 -6.42 16.29
CA ILE A 153 -3.80 -7.07 16.56
C ILE A 153 -2.79 -6.58 15.52
N ILE A 154 -1.61 -6.18 15.98
CA ILE A 154 -0.48 -5.77 15.14
C ILE A 154 0.56 -6.87 15.24
N ALA A 155 0.81 -7.54 14.12
CA ALA A 155 1.79 -8.63 14.05
C ALA A 155 2.99 -8.24 13.18
N LYS A 156 4.19 -8.62 13.64
CA LYS A 156 5.43 -8.54 12.86
C LYS A 156 5.95 -9.96 12.60
N ALA A 157 6.23 -10.28 11.35
CA ALA A 157 6.79 -11.57 10.97
C ALA A 157 8.25 -11.42 10.49
N LYS A 158 9.07 -12.40 10.84
CA LYS A 158 10.40 -12.64 10.28
C LYS A 158 10.31 -13.85 9.36
N VAL A 159 10.63 -13.63 8.10
CA VAL A 159 10.60 -14.67 7.07
C VAL A 159 12.03 -15.04 6.74
N THR A 160 12.40 -16.29 7.01
CA THR A 160 13.70 -16.82 6.61
C THR A 160 13.59 -17.39 5.21
N VAL A 161 14.26 -16.75 4.25
CA VAL A 161 14.22 -17.14 2.84
C VAL A 161 15.57 -17.61 2.33
N ARG A 162 15.52 -18.52 1.37
CA ARG A 162 16.64 -18.97 0.55
C ARG A 162 16.36 -18.60 -0.91
N ALA A 163 17.38 -18.26 -1.69
CA ALA A 163 17.19 -18.03 -3.12
C ALA A 163 16.99 -19.36 -3.88
N ASN A 164 15.97 -19.41 -4.74
CA ASN A 164 15.78 -20.51 -5.68
C ASN A 164 16.42 -20.15 -7.02
N ILE A 165 17.59 -20.76 -7.30
CA ILE A 165 18.40 -20.48 -8.48
C ILE A 165 17.68 -20.81 -9.80
N GLU A 166 16.73 -21.75 -9.79
CA GLU A 166 15.98 -22.11 -10.99
C GLU A 166 14.96 -21.05 -11.40
N ARG A 167 14.35 -20.39 -10.42
CA ARG A 167 13.24 -19.43 -10.61
C ARG A 167 13.65 -17.98 -10.43
N LEU A 168 14.95 -17.72 -10.33
CA LEU A 168 15.49 -16.38 -10.08
C LEU A 168 15.21 -15.40 -11.24
N VAL A 169 15.12 -15.91 -12.47
CA VAL A 169 14.75 -15.12 -13.65
C VAL A 169 13.25 -15.25 -13.89
N GLY A 170 12.51 -14.14 -13.77
CA GLY A 170 11.06 -14.09 -13.97
C GLY A 170 10.21 -14.46 -12.75
N GLY A 171 10.83 -14.90 -11.65
CA GLY A 171 10.14 -15.12 -10.38
C GLY A 171 9.81 -13.82 -9.65
N ALA A 172 8.76 -13.87 -8.81
CA ALA A 172 8.36 -12.76 -7.96
C ALA A 172 9.43 -12.44 -6.88
N GLY A 173 9.59 -11.16 -6.56
CA GLY A 173 10.61 -10.65 -5.64
C GLY A 173 10.24 -10.72 -4.15
N GLU A 174 11.10 -10.15 -3.30
CA GLU A 174 10.91 -10.08 -1.84
C GLU A 174 9.57 -9.39 -1.47
N ASP A 175 9.20 -8.31 -2.19
CA ASP A 175 7.96 -7.56 -1.95
C ASP A 175 6.70 -8.42 -2.06
N THR A 176 6.69 -9.38 -3.00
CA THR A 176 5.56 -10.28 -3.17
C THR A 176 5.44 -11.28 -2.02
N ILE A 177 6.57 -11.71 -1.46
CA ILE A 177 6.59 -12.58 -0.27
C ILE A 177 6.04 -11.82 0.92
N ILE A 178 6.48 -10.59 1.14
CA ILE A 178 5.98 -9.74 2.23
C ILE A 178 4.47 -9.54 2.10
N ALA A 179 3.96 -9.25 0.90
CA ALA A 179 2.53 -9.06 0.66
C ALA A 179 1.73 -10.34 0.93
N ARG A 180 2.18 -11.50 0.46
CA ARG A 180 1.50 -12.79 0.66
C ARG A 180 1.52 -13.23 2.13
N VAL A 181 2.63 -12.99 2.84
CA VAL A 181 2.71 -13.22 4.28
C VAL A 181 1.73 -12.30 5.01
N GLY A 182 1.67 -11.02 4.63
CA GLY A 182 0.69 -10.07 5.14
C GLY A 182 -0.75 -10.54 4.94
N GLU A 183 -1.11 -11.00 3.74
CA GLU A 183 -2.43 -11.55 3.44
C GLU A 183 -2.75 -12.76 4.34
N GLY A 184 -1.80 -13.68 4.52
CA GLY A 184 -1.99 -14.85 5.37
C GLY A 184 -2.15 -14.48 6.85
N VAL A 185 -1.41 -13.49 7.34
CA VAL A 185 -1.55 -12.95 8.71
C VAL A 185 -2.93 -12.33 8.89
N VAL A 186 -3.35 -11.43 7.99
CA VAL A 186 -4.67 -10.78 8.03
C VAL A 186 -5.80 -11.81 7.98
N THR A 187 -5.68 -12.82 7.11
CA THR A 187 -6.69 -13.88 6.99
C THR A 187 -6.80 -14.68 8.29
N THR A 188 -5.66 -15.02 8.91
CA THR A 188 -5.64 -15.86 10.12
C THR A 188 -6.22 -15.11 11.31
N VAL A 189 -5.79 -13.85 11.52
CA VAL A 189 -6.31 -13.00 12.61
C VAL A 189 -7.79 -12.69 12.39
N GLY A 190 -8.19 -12.31 11.18
CA GLY A 190 -9.59 -12.02 10.87
C GLY A 190 -10.53 -13.23 10.97
N SER A 191 -9.99 -14.45 10.90
CA SER A 191 -10.77 -15.68 11.08
C SER A 191 -10.88 -16.11 12.54
N ALA A 192 -10.04 -15.58 13.43
CA ALA A 192 -10.05 -15.91 14.86
C ALA A 192 -11.30 -15.33 15.53
N ASP A 193 -11.90 -16.11 16.43
CA ASP A 193 -13.09 -15.69 17.16
C ASP A 193 -12.74 -14.65 18.23
N LYS A 194 -11.60 -14.82 18.90
CA LYS A 194 -11.06 -13.84 19.87
C LYS A 194 -9.61 -13.51 19.58
N HIS A 195 -9.20 -12.28 19.93
CA HIS A 195 -7.80 -11.87 19.86
C HIS A 195 -6.90 -12.70 20.80
N SER A 196 -7.45 -13.17 21.92
CA SER A 196 -6.72 -14.01 22.88
C SER A 196 -6.26 -15.33 22.26
N ASP A 197 -7.02 -15.92 21.34
CA ASP A 197 -6.67 -17.19 20.69
C ASP A 197 -5.37 -17.04 19.85
N VAL A 198 -5.18 -15.86 19.26
CA VAL A 198 -3.99 -15.51 18.48
C VAL A 198 -2.80 -15.23 19.38
N LEU A 199 -3.02 -14.57 20.52
CA LEU A 199 -1.96 -14.29 21.51
C LEU A 199 -1.48 -15.55 22.22
N GLU A 200 -2.38 -16.50 22.50
CA GLU A 200 -2.04 -17.77 23.14
C GLU A 200 -1.20 -18.65 22.21
N ASN A 201 -1.47 -18.63 20.89
CA ASN A 201 -0.80 -19.47 19.90
C ASN A 201 -0.45 -18.70 18.60
N PRO A 202 0.56 -17.81 18.63
CA PRO A 202 0.97 -17.04 17.45
C PRO A 202 1.48 -17.92 16.30
N ASP A 203 1.97 -19.12 16.61
CA ASP A 203 2.42 -20.13 15.63
C ASP A 203 1.30 -20.61 14.69
N MET A 204 0.02 -20.41 15.04
CA MET A 204 -1.07 -20.75 14.11
C MET A 204 -1.03 -19.86 12.86
N ILE A 205 -0.54 -18.63 12.98
CA ILE A 205 -0.34 -17.73 11.86
C ILE A 205 0.69 -18.32 10.90
N SER A 206 1.88 -18.68 11.39
CA SER A 206 2.95 -19.20 10.54
C SER A 206 2.55 -20.50 9.84
N LYS A 207 1.87 -21.43 10.54
CA LYS A 207 1.38 -22.69 9.95
C LYS A 207 0.35 -22.46 8.84
N THR A 208 -0.61 -21.57 9.07
CA THR A 208 -1.66 -21.25 8.09
C THR A 208 -1.08 -20.56 6.87
N VAL A 209 -0.12 -19.66 7.09
CA VAL A 209 0.57 -18.91 6.03
C VAL A 209 1.43 -19.87 5.18
N LEU A 210 2.26 -20.71 5.81
CA LEU A 210 3.08 -21.72 5.11
C LEU A 210 2.22 -22.72 4.30
N GLY A 211 1.06 -23.11 4.80
CA GLY A 211 0.15 -24.04 4.12
C GLY A 211 -0.44 -23.53 2.80
N LYS A 212 -0.38 -22.22 2.53
CA LYS A 212 -0.90 -21.61 1.29
C LYS A 212 0.08 -21.65 0.10
N GLY A 213 1.29 -22.18 0.25
CA GLY A 213 2.25 -22.32 -0.86
C GLY A 213 2.75 -20.98 -1.40
N LEU A 214 3.21 -20.10 -0.51
CA LEU A 214 3.61 -18.72 -0.78
C LEU A 214 4.83 -18.59 -1.70
N ASP A 215 5.63 -19.65 -1.77
CA ASP A 215 6.85 -19.79 -2.56
C ASP A 215 6.56 -20.11 -4.04
N SER A 216 5.32 -20.49 -4.37
CA SER A 216 4.90 -20.79 -5.73
C SER A 216 5.04 -19.57 -6.66
N GLY A 217 5.88 -19.71 -7.68
CA GLY A 217 6.17 -18.65 -8.66
C GLY A 217 7.08 -17.52 -8.15
N THR A 218 7.71 -17.68 -6.97
CA THR A 218 8.65 -16.69 -6.45
C THR A 218 10.10 -17.08 -6.74
N ALA A 219 11.00 -16.10 -6.70
CA ALA A 219 12.44 -16.31 -6.83
C ALA A 219 13.09 -16.87 -5.56
N PHE A 220 12.30 -17.08 -4.50
CA PHE A 220 12.78 -17.53 -3.20
C PHE A 220 12.00 -18.76 -2.72
N GLU A 221 12.63 -19.49 -1.81
CA GLU A 221 12.03 -20.59 -1.07
C GLU A 221 11.95 -20.17 0.40
N ILE A 222 10.77 -20.34 1.01
CA ILE A 222 10.54 -19.95 2.40
C ILE A 222 10.89 -21.14 3.28
N LEU A 223 11.87 -20.95 4.17
CA LEU A 223 12.28 -21.99 5.12
C LEU A 223 11.44 -21.92 6.40
N SER A 224 11.28 -20.71 6.95
CA SER A 224 10.48 -20.48 8.15
C SER A 224 9.80 -19.13 8.09
N ILE A 225 8.65 -19.04 8.77
CA ILE A 225 7.99 -17.78 9.10
C ILE A 225 7.82 -17.78 10.60
N ASP A 226 8.48 -16.84 11.26
CA ASP A 226 8.48 -16.70 12.70
C ASP A 226 7.77 -15.40 13.06
N ILE A 227 6.79 -15.45 13.96
CA ILE A 227 6.12 -14.23 14.43
C ILE A 227 7.02 -13.59 15.49
N ALA A 228 7.60 -12.45 15.16
CA ALA A 228 8.57 -11.75 16.01
C ALA A 228 7.90 -10.99 17.14
N ASP A 229 6.70 -10.47 16.91
CA ASP A 229 5.98 -9.58 17.81
C ASP A 229 4.48 -9.63 17.53
N VAL A 230 3.65 -9.61 18.57
CA VAL A 230 2.18 -9.55 18.48
C VAL A 230 1.67 -8.60 19.56
N ASP A 231 1.24 -7.42 19.14
CA ASP A 231 0.73 -6.38 20.01
C ASP A 231 -0.79 -6.25 19.88
N VAL A 232 -1.46 -5.94 20.99
CA VAL A 232 -2.88 -5.57 21.00
C VAL A 232 -3.00 -4.07 20.75
N GLY A 233 -3.69 -3.72 19.68
CA GLY A 233 -3.99 -2.35 19.27
C GLY A 233 -5.28 -1.82 19.88
N ARG A 234 -6.09 -1.16 19.04
CA ARG A 234 -7.34 -0.53 19.46
C ARG A 234 -8.50 -1.52 19.47
N ASN A 235 -9.47 -1.27 20.34
CA ASN A 235 -10.76 -1.96 20.29
C ASN A 235 -11.68 -1.26 19.27
N ILE A 236 -11.59 -1.70 18.02
CA ILE A 236 -12.40 -1.19 16.90
C ILE A 236 -13.88 -1.51 17.13
N GLY A 237 -14.20 -2.67 17.71
CA GLY A 237 -15.57 -3.07 18.03
C GLY A 237 -16.26 -2.08 18.97
N ALA A 238 -15.62 -1.73 20.09
CA ALA A 238 -16.14 -0.76 21.05
C ALA A 238 -16.28 0.64 20.43
N LYS A 239 -15.33 1.04 19.58
CA LYS A 239 -15.38 2.31 18.86
C LYS A 239 -16.57 2.36 17.90
N LEU A 240 -16.76 1.33 17.07
CA LEU A 240 -17.90 1.23 16.15
C LEU A 240 -19.23 1.19 16.89
N GLN A 241 -19.32 0.49 18.03
CA GLN A 241 -20.53 0.49 18.87
C GLN A 241 -20.84 1.88 19.43
N THR A 242 -19.82 2.62 19.86
CA THR A 242 -19.98 3.99 20.36
C THR A 242 -20.47 4.91 19.24
N GLU A 243 -19.86 4.82 18.05
CA GLU A 243 -20.24 5.61 16.87
C GLU A 243 -21.68 5.27 16.41
N GLN A 244 -22.06 4.00 16.43
CA GLN A 244 -23.44 3.57 16.15
C GLN A 244 -24.44 4.12 17.17
N ALA A 245 -24.13 4.03 18.47
CA ALA A 245 -25.00 4.55 19.52
C ALA A 245 -25.16 6.08 19.44
N GLU A 246 -24.10 6.80 19.07
CA GLU A 246 -24.14 8.25 18.86
C GLU A 246 -24.98 8.62 17.63
N ALA A 247 -24.85 7.86 16.54
CA ALA A 247 -25.70 8.02 15.36
C ALA A 247 -27.18 7.76 15.69
N ASP A 248 -27.48 6.68 16.42
CA ASP A 248 -28.84 6.34 16.86
C ASP A 248 -29.44 7.41 17.78
N LYS A 249 -28.64 7.94 18.71
CA LYS A 249 -29.04 9.06 19.57
C LYS A 249 -29.41 10.30 18.74
N ASN A 250 -28.59 10.64 17.75
CA ASN A 250 -28.84 11.79 16.88
C ASN A 250 -30.12 11.61 16.06
N ILE A 251 -30.37 10.41 15.52
CA ILE A 251 -31.62 10.08 14.80
C ILE A 251 -32.83 10.18 15.75
N ALA A 252 -32.71 9.64 16.96
CA ALA A 252 -33.78 9.69 17.95
C ALA A 252 -34.10 11.14 18.37
N GLN A 253 -33.07 11.96 18.55
CA GLN A 253 -33.21 13.38 18.87
C GLN A 253 -33.87 14.15 17.73
N ALA A 254 -33.45 13.91 16.48
CA ALA A 254 -34.07 14.53 15.30
C ALA A 254 -35.56 14.16 15.17
N LYS A 255 -35.92 12.88 15.36
CA LYS A 255 -37.33 12.44 15.35
C LYS A 255 -38.15 13.05 16.49
N ALA A 256 -37.55 13.23 17.67
CA ALA A 256 -38.23 13.88 18.78
C ALA A 256 -38.48 15.38 18.49
N GLU A 257 -37.54 16.05 17.85
CA GLU A 257 -37.67 17.44 17.43
C GLU A 257 -38.68 17.62 16.29
N GLU A 258 -38.71 16.68 15.33
CA GLU A 258 -39.72 16.62 14.27
C GLU A 258 -41.13 16.47 14.88
N ARG A 259 -41.32 15.53 15.80
CA ARG A 259 -42.60 15.34 16.51
C ARG A 259 -43.00 16.58 17.32
N ARG A 260 -42.05 17.21 18.01
CA ARG A 260 -42.31 18.45 18.74
C ARG A 260 -42.75 19.56 17.78
N SER A 261 -42.09 19.68 16.63
CA SER A 261 -42.41 20.69 15.62
C SER A 261 -43.79 20.45 15.01
N MET A 262 -44.14 19.19 14.70
CA MET A 262 -45.48 18.83 14.25
C MET A 262 -46.56 19.11 15.30
N ALA A 263 -46.31 18.79 16.58
CA ALA A 263 -47.26 19.07 17.65
C ALA A 263 -47.52 20.57 17.82
N ILE A 264 -46.47 21.40 17.73
CA ILE A 264 -46.61 22.86 17.76
C ILE A 264 -47.38 23.35 16.53
N ALA A 265 -47.08 22.83 15.34
CA ALA A 265 -47.81 23.20 14.13
C ALA A 265 -49.30 22.85 14.22
N GLN A 266 -49.62 21.65 14.73
CA GLN A 266 -50.99 21.22 14.97
C GLN A 266 -51.70 22.08 16.03
N GLU A 267 -51.01 22.46 17.10
CA GLU A 267 -51.55 23.39 18.09
C GLU A 267 -51.89 24.75 17.47
N GLN A 268 -51.00 25.30 16.62
CA GLN A 268 -51.25 26.56 15.91
C GLN A 268 -52.41 26.43 14.91
N GLU A 269 -52.50 25.31 14.20
CA GLU A 269 -53.60 25.03 13.28
C GLU A 269 -54.95 25.00 14.01
N MET A 270 -55.02 24.28 15.15
CA MET A 270 -56.22 24.24 16.00
C MET A 270 -56.56 25.62 16.57
N ARG A 271 -55.57 26.41 16.98
CA ARG A 271 -55.79 27.80 17.42
C ARG A 271 -56.36 28.66 16.28
N ALA A 272 -55.81 28.57 15.08
CA ALA A 272 -56.34 29.27 13.91
C ALA A 272 -57.77 28.82 13.56
N GLU A 273 -58.05 27.51 13.66
CA GLU A 273 -59.39 26.96 13.43
C GLU A 273 -60.41 27.47 14.47
N THR A 274 -60.08 27.44 15.75
CA THR A 274 -60.95 28.00 16.80
C THR A 274 -61.21 29.50 16.59
N GLN A 275 -60.21 30.27 16.15
CA GLN A 275 -60.39 31.69 15.79
C GLN A 275 -61.31 31.86 14.59
N LYS A 276 -61.14 31.05 13.53
CA LYS A 276 -62.01 31.05 12.34
C LYS A 276 -63.45 30.69 12.71
N MET A 277 -63.66 29.69 13.56
CA MET A 277 -64.98 29.29 14.01
C MET A 277 -65.62 30.36 14.91
N ARG A 278 -64.84 31.00 15.79
CA ARG A 278 -65.32 32.16 16.55
C ARG A 278 -65.72 33.32 15.64
N ALA A 279 -64.94 33.61 14.59
CA ALA A 279 -65.29 34.63 13.62
C ALA A 279 -66.63 34.31 12.91
N ARG A 280 -66.88 33.05 12.56
CA ARG A 280 -68.17 32.60 12.01
C ARG A 280 -69.33 32.75 12.99
N VAL A 281 -69.11 32.45 14.28
CA VAL A 281 -70.13 32.67 15.31
C VAL A 281 -70.46 34.16 15.41
N VAL A 282 -69.44 35.02 15.43
CA VAL A 282 -69.63 36.49 15.46
C VAL A 282 -70.35 36.98 14.20
N GLU A 283 -70.03 36.43 13.02
CA GLU A 283 -70.72 36.74 11.75
C GLU A 283 -72.21 36.38 11.83
N ALA A 284 -72.53 35.17 12.30
CA ALA A 284 -73.92 34.73 12.49
C ALA A 284 -74.66 35.53 13.58
N GLU A 285 -73.99 35.87 14.68
CA GLU A 285 -74.55 36.74 15.72
C GLU A 285 -74.83 38.15 15.20
N ALA A 286 -74.01 38.67 14.29
CA ALA A 286 -74.21 39.98 13.66
C ALA A 286 -75.43 40.03 12.73
N GLU A 287 -75.87 38.89 12.19
CA GLU A 287 -77.12 38.81 11.42
C GLU A 287 -78.36 39.09 12.29
N VAL A 288 -78.32 38.79 13.60
CA VAL A 288 -79.46 38.97 14.50
C VAL A 288 -79.81 40.46 14.70
N PRO A 289 -78.88 41.37 15.06
CA PRO A 289 -79.14 42.79 15.07
C PRO A 289 -79.57 43.35 13.71
N LEU A 290 -78.99 42.85 12.61
CA LEU A 290 -79.36 43.30 11.26
C LEU A 290 -80.82 42.91 10.95
N ALA A 291 -81.20 41.66 11.19
CA ALA A 291 -82.57 41.18 11.01
C ALA A 291 -83.56 41.90 11.94
N MET A 292 -83.18 42.18 13.19
CA MET A 292 -83.98 43.01 14.10
C MET A 292 -84.15 44.43 13.59
N SER A 293 -83.09 45.04 13.05
CA SER A 293 -83.16 46.39 12.47
C SER A 293 -84.08 46.42 11.24
N GLU A 294 -84.09 45.37 10.43
CA GLU A 294 -84.99 45.21 9.31
C GLU A 294 -86.44 44.96 9.76
N ALA A 295 -86.67 44.17 10.81
CA ALA A 295 -87.99 43.96 11.41
C ALA A 295 -88.59 45.26 11.98
N LEU A 296 -87.77 46.11 12.60
CA LEU A 296 -88.16 47.46 13.05
C LEU A 296 -88.49 48.38 11.86
N ARG A 297 -87.68 48.36 10.79
CA ARG A 297 -87.89 49.20 9.59
C ARG A 297 -89.12 48.79 8.78
N SER A 298 -89.37 47.49 8.68
CA SER A 298 -90.53 46.91 7.96
C SER A 298 -91.83 46.96 8.76
N GLY A 299 -91.79 47.42 10.02
CA GLY A 299 -92.97 47.56 10.88
C GLY A 299 -93.45 46.26 11.54
N ASN A 300 -92.69 45.17 11.42
CA ASN A 300 -93.01 43.88 12.02
C ASN A 300 -92.68 43.81 13.53
N MET A 301 -91.92 44.79 14.06
CA MET A 301 -91.61 44.93 15.48
C MET A 301 -91.83 46.39 15.92
N GLY A 302 -92.55 46.60 17.03
CA GLY A 302 -92.82 47.93 17.57
C GLY A 302 -91.74 48.41 18.55
N VAL A 303 -91.63 49.73 18.73
CA VAL A 303 -90.67 50.35 19.68
C VAL A 303 -90.88 49.84 21.11
N MET A 304 -92.14 49.66 21.53
CA MET A 304 -92.47 49.11 22.86
C MET A 304 -92.06 47.65 23.03
N ASP A 305 -92.03 46.85 21.97
CA ASP A 305 -91.63 45.44 22.04
C ASP A 305 -90.11 45.30 22.12
N TYR A 306 -89.35 46.18 21.46
CA TYR A 306 -87.90 46.28 21.63
C TYR A 306 -87.51 46.64 23.08
N TYR A 307 -88.20 47.61 23.70
CA TYR A 307 -87.96 47.97 25.10
C TYR A 307 -88.30 46.82 26.06
N LYS A 308 -89.37 46.05 25.81
CA LYS A 308 -89.69 44.84 26.60
C LYS A 308 -88.60 43.79 26.46
N MET A 309 -88.13 43.50 25.25
CA MET A 309 -87.03 42.56 25.02
C MET A 309 -85.76 43.00 25.76
N LYS A 310 -85.40 44.29 25.69
CA LYS A 310 -84.25 44.84 26.41
C LYS A 310 -84.39 44.69 27.92
N ASN A 311 -85.59 44.87 28.47
CA ASN A 311 -85.85 44.66 29.90
C ASN A 311 -85.71 43.19 30.30
N VAL A 312 -86.20 42.25 29.49
CA VAL A 312 -86.05 40.81 29.76
C VAL A 312 -84.58 40.39 29.69
N ASN A 313 -83.81 40.91 28.72
CA ASN A 313 -82.37 40.67 28.64
C ASN A 313 -81.63 41.23 29.87
N ALA A 314 -81.97 42.44 30.31
CA ALA A 314 -81.38 43.05 31.51
C ALA A 314 -81.73 42.26 32.79
N ASP A 315 -82.97 41.77 32.93
CA ASP A 315 -83.35 40.92 34.06
C ASP A 315 -82.61 39.57 34.02
N THR A 316 -82.40 39.02 32.82
CA THR A 316 -81.62 37.79 32.61
C THR A 316 -80.15 37.99 32.96
N GLU A 317 -79.52 39.09 32.53
CA GLU A 317 -78.13 39.46 32.88
C GLU A 317 -77.95 39.70 34.39
N MET A 318 -78.92 40.34 35.05
CA MET A 318 -78.92 40.45 36.51
C MET A 318 -79.02 39.07 37.17
N ARG A 319 -79.89 38.18 36.69
CA ARG A 319 -80.00 36.82 37.25
C ARG A 319 -78.74 35.98 37.03
N THR A 320 -78.13 36.01 35.84
CA THR A 320 -76.89 35.27 35.58
C THR A 320 -75.74 35.81 36.41
N SER A 321 -75.60 37.13 36.57
CA SER A 321 -74.55 37.72 37.42
C SER A 321 -74.71 37.37 38.90
N ILE A 322 -75.94 37.37 39.42
CA ILE A 322 -76.25 36.92 40.79
C ILE A 322 -75.93 35.42 40.95
N SER A 323 -76.34 34.56 40.01
CA SER A 323 -76.03 33.12 40.05
C SER A 323 -74.55 32.76 39.83
N GLY A 324 -73.82 33.60 39.08
CA GLY A 324 -72.39 33.42 38.84
C GLY A 324 -71.52 33.90 40.01
N GLN A 325 -72.03 34.82 40.84
CA GLN A 325 -71.41 35.19 42.10
C GLN A 325 -71.56 34.09 43.16
N SER A 326 -72.71 33.43 43.25
CA SER A 326 -72.90 32.32 44.21
C SER A 326 -71.99 31.11 43.93
N ASN A 327 -71.68 30.81 42.68
CA ASN A 327 -70.76 29.70 42.33
C ASN A 327 -69.27 30.02 42.54
N LYS A 328 -68.89 31.29 42.72
CA LYS A 328 -67.49 31.69 42.99
C LYS A 328 -67.14 31.70 44.47
N GLU A 329 -68.12 31.57 45.35
CA GLU A 329 -67.91 31.51 46.81
C GLU A 329 -67.78 30.06 47.34
N GLU A 330 -67.97 29.03 46.49
CA GLU A 330 -67.87 27.61 46.84
C GLU A 330 -66.69 26.84 46.19
N GLU A 331 -65.79 27.50 45.45
CA GLU A 331 -64.46 26.97 45.02
C GLU A 331 -63.31 27.72 45.71
#